data_AF-A0A415U5G6-F1
#
_entry.id   AF-A0A415U5G6-F1
#
_cell.length_a   1.000
_cell.length_b   1.000
_cell.length_c   1.000
_cell.angle_alpha   90.00
_cell.angle_beta   90.00
_cell.angle_gamma   90.00
#
_symmetry.space_group_name_H-M   'P 1'
#
loop_
_entity.id
_entity.type
_entity.pdbx_description
1 polymer ?
#
loop_
_entity_poly.entity_id
_entity_poly.type
_entity_poly.pdbx_seq_one_letter_code
_entity_poly.pdbx_strand_id
1 'polypeptide(L)'
;MLENQTNTSYTPGKRIQHLCKIHNLTQKELASRLNVAPSQISRILNGEIKNISSNILIALSKEFHISVDYILGLEPHITEYHSIPMWLMSTSFQPGECLQTIETLDNDDIKKMAYCEYYYFTGQHGKAVNISELYLNHPDSMLKLSACLIHTFANLSLNRINAAKGGLESLKENLNQIFEKKADNQTIAMSVFVAVAAQTLLHLPLGKIPSLKNYLTELPVGMRLWGCYVLAHESYLKQEYEKSLGIIETCLTLTTKTYPIAMIYLNLMGAMDAMNLRKEDMAKKYFMDAWLMAKPDSLIEGIGEHHGLLQGLIETCIRNDYPEDYQKIIRITYQFSYGWRRIHNPATDENIADNLTTMEFTIAMLANRGWTNTEIASHLNITVRTVKQHLSSIFNKLNICNRRQLQIYMLK
;
A
#
# COMPACT_ATOMS: atom_id res chain seq x y z
N MET A 1 -9.72 -44.48 -8.01
CA MET A 1 -8.25 -44.52 -7.90
C MET A 1 -7.67 -44.10 -9.24
N LEU A 2 -7.40 -42.81 -9.38
CA LEU A 2 -6.65 -42.21 -10.49
C LEU A 2 -5.80 -41.12 -9.84
N GLU A 3 -4.51 -41.22 -10.06
CA GLU A 3 -3.45 -40.57 -9.30
C GLU A 3 -3.42 -39.06 -9.50
N ASN A 4 -3.40 -38.33 -8.38
CA ASN A 4 -3.01 -36.92 -8.32
C ASN A 4 -1.54 -36.77 -8.73
N GLN A 5 -1.28 -36.51 -10.01
CA GLN A 5 0.05 -36.15 -10.52
C GLN A 5 0.28 -34.62 -10.50
N THR A 6 0.06 -33.96 -9.37
CA THR A 6 0.46 -32.55 -9.15
C THR A 6 1.07 -32.30 -7.77
N ASN A 7 1.70 -33.31 -7.17
CA ASN A 7 2.49 -33.15 -5.96
C ASN A 7 3.89 -33.73 -6.19
N THR A 8 4.73 -33.02 -6.94
CA THR A 8 6.18 -33.23 -6.87
C THR A 8 6.62 -32.83 -5.46
N SER A 9 6.57 -33.78 -4.53
CA SER A 9 7.11 -33.66 -3.18
C SER A 9 8.58 -33.24 -3.27
N TYR A 10 8.82 -31.97 -2.99
CA TYR A 10 10.16 -31.44 -2.83
C TYR A 10 10.72 -31.92 -1.50
N THR A 11 11.69 -32.82 -1.59
CA THR A 11 12.42 -33.31 -0.43
C THR A 11 13.14 -32.15 0.27
N PRO A 12 13.43 -32.28 1.58
CA PRO A 12 14.22 -31.29 2.31
C PRO A 12 15.55 -30.95 1.60
N GLY A 13 16.20 -31.95 1.00
CA GLY A 13 17.40 -31.76 0.20
C GLY A 13 17.22 -30.79 -0.97
N LYS A 14 16.15 -30.96 -1.77
CA LYS A 14 15.85 -30.05 -2.90
C LYS A 14 15.52 -28.63 -2.43
N ARG A 15 14.83 -28.48 -1.30
CA ARG A 15 14.54 -27.16 -0.70
C ARG A 15 15.80 -26.45 -0.25
N ILE A 16 16.71 -27.17 0.42
CA ILE A 16 17.99 -26.60 0.85
C ILE A 16 18.87 -26.26 -0.36
N GLN A 17 18.85 -27.07 -1.43
CA GLN A 17 19.53 -26.73 -2.69
C GLN A 17 19.01 -25.43 -3.30
N HIS A 18 17.68 -25.21 -3.26
CA HIS A 18 17.07 -23.98 -3.74
C HIS A 18 17.51 -22.77 -2.91
N LEU A 19 17.50 -22.89 -1.58
CA LEU A 19 17.97 -21.84 -0.67
C LEU A 19 19.46 -21.51 -0.89
N CYS A 20 20.30 -22.52 -1.13
CA CYS A 20 21.71 -22.29 -1.48
C CYS A 20 21.86 -21.45 -2.75
N LYS A 21 21.04 -21.71 -3.78
CA LYS A 21 21.04 -20.92 -5.02
C LYS A 21 20.60 -19.48 -4.77
N ILE A 22 19.52 -19.27 -4.02
CA ILE A 22 19.01 -17.92 -3.70
C ILE A 22 20.07 -17.08 -2.98
N HIS A 23 20.79 -17.70 -2.04
CA HIS A 23 21.78 -16.99 -1.23
C HIS A 23 23.20 -17.01 -1.85
N ASN A 24 23.35 -17.47 -3.09
CA ASN A 24 24.65 -17.66 -3.76
C ASN A 24 25.68 -18.41 -2.89
N LEU A 25 25.21 -19.43 -2.14
CA LEU A 25 26.04 -20.24 -1.25
C LEU A 25 26.45 -21.55 -1.91
N THR A 26 27.73 -21.86 -1.84
CA THR A 26 28.23 -23.21 -2.14
C THR A 26 27.92 -24.15 -0.99
N GLN A 27 27.88 -25.46 -1.27
CA GLN A 27 27.69 -26.49 -0.25
C GLN A 27 28.77 -26.42 0.85
N LYS A 28 30.00 -26.03 0.48
CA LYS A 28 31.14 -25.91 1.39
C LYS A 28 30.97 -24.71 2.32
N GLU A 29 30.49 -23.58 1.82
CA GLU A 29 30.18 -22.41 2.64
C GLU A 29 29.02 -22.68 3.58
N LEU A 30 27.95 -23.31 3.09
CA LEU A 30 26.82 -23.69 3.94
C LEU A 30 27.27 -24.63 5.06
N ALA A 31 28.10 -25.64 4.76
CA ALA A 31 28.65 -26.53 5.77
C ALA A 31 29.47 -25.79 6.83
N SER A 32 30.29 -24.82 6.40
CA SER A 32 31.06 -23.97 7.31
C SER A 32 30.17 -23.12 8.21
N ARG A 33 29.10 -22.52 7.68
CA ARG A 33 28.18 -21.66 8.45
C ARG A 33 27.35 -22.46 9.46
N LEU A 34 26.96 -23.67 9.09
CA LEU A 34 26.22 -24.58 9.97
C LEU A 34 27.12 -25.34 10.94
N ASN A 35 28.45 -25.16 10.86
CA ASN A 35 29.45 -25.89 11.64
C ASN A 35 29.30 -27.43 11.54
N VAL A 36 29.14 -27.93 10.31
CA VAL A 36 29.01 -29.36 10.01
C VAL A 36 29.96 -29.78 8.89
N ALA A 37 30.20 -31.08 8.75
CA ALA A 37 31.04 -31.60 7.68
C ALA A 37 30.40 -31.35 6.29
N PRO A 38 31.16 -30.95 5.25
CA PRO A 38 30.64 -30.79 3.89
C PRO A 38 29.98 -32.04 3.31
N SER A 39 30.49 -33.22 3.68
CA SER A 39 29.91 -34.52 3.32
C SER A 39 28.50 -34.70 3.90
N GLN A 40 28.22 -34.15 5.07
CA GLN A 40 26.91 -34.22 5.71
C GLN A 40 25.88 -33.36 4.98
N ILE A 41 26.26 -32.15 4.54
CA ILE A 41 25.41 -31.31 3.69
C ILE A 41 25.16 -31.99 2.35
N SER A 42 26.19 -32.48 1.68
CA SER A 42 26.06 -33.17 0.39
C SER A 42 25.04 -34.32 0.43
N ARG A 43 25.12 -35.17 1.47
CA ARG A 43 24.18 -36.28 1.69
C ARG A 43 22.74 -35.82 1.96
N ILE A 44 22.55 -34.70 2.67
CA ILE A 44 21.22 -34.09 2.86
C ILE A 44 20.66 -33.62 1.53
N LEU A 45 21.45 -32.88 0.74
CA LEU A 45 21.03 -32.30 -0.53
C LEU A 45 20.65 -33.37 -1.57
N ASN A 46 21.37 -34.50 -1.58
CA ASN A 46 21.09 -35.63 -2.47
C ASN A 46 19.93 -36.52 -1.97
N GLY A 47 19.36 -36.26 -0.79
CA GLY A 47 18.29 -37.07 -0.21
C GLY A 47 18.74 -38.43 0.35
N GLU A 48 20.04 -38.60 0.60
CA GLU A 48 20.62 -39.83 1.17
C GLU A 48 20.42 -39.94 2.68
N ILE A 49 20.06 -38.82 3.34
CA ILE A 49 19.72 -38.77 4.76
C ILE A 49 18.20 -38.67 4.90
N LYS A 50 17.59 -39.74 5.42
CA LYS A 50 16.14 -39.78 5.69
C LYS A 50 15.72 -38.91 6.87
N ASN A 51 16.59 -38.75 7.88
CA ASN A 51 16.32 -38.00 9.11
C ASN A 51 17.39 -36.93 9.33
N ILE A 52 17.04 -35.66 9.14
CA ILE A 52 17.92 -34.53 9.45
C ILE A 52 17.82 -34.25 10.95
N SER A 53 18.96 -34.17 11.66
CA SER A 53 18.95 -33.89 13.10
C SER A 53 18.36 -32.52 13.42
N SER A 54 17.67 -32.39 14.55
CA SER A 54 17.09 -31.13 15.03
C SER A 54 18.09 -29.97 15.06
N ASN A 55 19.34 -30.22 15.48
CA ASN A 55 20.39 -29.19 15.49
C ASN A 55 20.66 -28.58 14.11
N ILE A 56 20.69 -29.41 13.06
CA ILE A 56 20.91 -28.95 11.68
C ILE A 56 19.68 -28.22 11.17
N LEU A 57 18.48 -28.71 11.48
CA LEU A 57 17.23 -28.01 11.11
C LEU A 57 17.15 -26.63 11.75
N ILE A 58 17.51 -26.50 13.03
CA ILE A 58 17.57 -25.23 13.75
C ILE A 58 18.65 -24.32 13.13
N ALA A 59 19.83 -24.86 12.82
CA ALA A 59 20.91 -24.09 12.20
C ALA A 59 20.51 -23.58 10.81
N LEU A 60 19.90 -24.44 9.97
CA LEU A 60 19.37 -24.06 8.65
C LEU A 60 18.27 -23.01 8.76
N SER A 61 17.35 -23.17 9.72
CA SER A 61 16.28 -22.21 10.00
C SER A 61 16.84 -20.84 10.38
N LYS A 62 17.88 -20.79 11.21
CA LYS A 62 18.55 -19.55 11.60
C LYS A 62 19.36 -18.92 10.47
N GLU A 63 20.07 -19.74 9.70
CA GLU A 63 20.90 -19.29 8.57
C GLU A 63 20.05 -18.67 7.46
N PHE A 64 18.95 -19.32 7.10
CA PHE A 64 18.09 -18.89 6.00
C PHE A 64 16.89 -18.05 6.46
N HIS A 65 16.70 -17.84 7.77
CA HIS A 65 15.56 -17.14 8.36
C HIS A 65 14.19 -17.70 7.93
N ILE A 66 14.07 -19.03 7.89
CA ILE A 66 12.87 -19.77 7.47
C ILE A 66 12.42 -20.73 8.58
N SER A 67 11.17 -21.20 8.51
CA SER A 67 10.66 -22.21 9.45
C SER A 67 11.28 -23.60 9.17
N VAL A 68 11.32 -24.43 10.22
CA VAL A 68 11.67 -25.85 10.06
C VAL A 68 10.59 -26.59 9.25
N ASP A 69 9.33 -26.16 9.36
CA ASP A 69 8.21 -26.73 8.62
C ASP A 69 8.37 -26.54 7.10
N TYR A 70 8.90 -25.40 6.65
CA TYR A 70 9.30 -25.20 5.25
C TYR A 70 10.39 -26.18 4.84
N ILE A 71 11.47 -26.31 5.63
CA ILE A 71 12.61 -27.18 5.31
C ILE A 71 12.14 -28.64 5.19
N LEU A 72 11.26 -29.08 6.09
CA LEU A 72 10.73 -30.44 6.11
C LEU A 72 9.65 -30.70 5.05
N GLY A 73 9.22 -29.66 4.33
CA GLY A 73 8.17 -29.77 3.33
C GLY A 73 6.77 -29.93 3.91
N LEU A 74 6.58 -29.54 5.18
CA LEU A 74 5.29 -29.46 5.85
C LEU A 74 4.54 -28.18 5.47
N GLU A 75 5.27 -27.14 5.07
CA GLU A 75 4.70 -25.98 4.36
C GLU A 75 4.69 -26.21 2.85
N PRO A 76 3.65 -25.74 2.12
CA PRO A 76 3.60 -25.81 0.67
C PRO A 76 4.87 -25.23 0.05
N HIS A 77 5.29 -25.83 -1.06
CA HIS A 77 6.52 -25.42 -1.74
C HIS A 77 6.29 -24.06 -2.39
N ILE A 78 6.85 -23.00 -1.81
CA ILE A 78 7.04 -21.73 -2.53
C ILE A 78 8.25 -21.94 -3.44
N THR A 79 8.00 -22.62 -4.55
CA THR A 79 8.93 -22.72 -5.68
C THR A 79 8.72 -21.50 -6.53
N GLU A 80 9.83 -20.89 -6.95
CA GLU A 80 9.89 -19.66 -7.71
C GLU A 80 9.72 -18.44 -6.79
N TYR A 81 10.58 -17.44 -6.99
CA TYR A 81 10.20 -16.07 -6.69
C TYR A 81 8.94 -15.81 -7.51
N HIS A 82 7.78 -16.16 -6.97
CA HIS A 82 6.53 -15.68 -7.51
C HIS A 82 6.62 -14.18 -7.35
N SER A 83 6.69 -13.47 -8.47
CA SER A 83 6.48 -12.04 -8.53
C SER A 83 5.27 -11.76 -7.63
N ILE A 84 5.43 -10.95 -6.59
CA ILE A 84 4.29 -10.46 -5.83
C ILE A 84 3.87 -9.14 -6.47
N PRO A 85 2.56 -8.84 -6.53
CA PRO A 85 2.17 -7.54 -7.02
C PRO A 85 2.66 -6.47 -6.02
N MET A 86 2.90 -5.24 -6.45
CA MET A 86 3.23 -4.15 -5.54
C MET A 86 4.40 -4.50 -4.58
N TRP A 87 5.52 -4.97 -5.15
CA TRP A 87 6.65 -5.52 -4.41
C TRP A 87 7.22 -4.51 -3.42
N LEU A 88 7.38 -3.26 -3.83
CA LEU A 88 7.98 -2.22 -2.99
C LEU A 88 7.08 -1.93 -1.79
N MET A 89 5.77 -1.80 -2.02
CA MET A 89 4.76 -1.64 -0.96
C MET A 89 4.78 -2.80 0.05
N SER A 90 5.18 -3.99 -0.40
CA SER A 90 5.21 -5.21 0.40
C SER A 90 6.52 -5.43 1.17
N THR A 91 7.54 -4.62 0.89
CA THR A 91 8.91 -4.87 1.32
C THR A 91 9.28 -4.08 2.56
N SER A 92 10.04 -4.71 3.47
CA SER A 92 10.62 -4.04 4.62
C SER A 92 11.97 -3.43 4.26
N PHE A 93 12.18 -2.17 4.62
CA PHE A 93 13.45 -1.46 4.47
C PHE A 93 13.55 -0.33 5.50
N GLN A 94 14.76 0.14 5.77
CA GLN A 94 14.95 1.32 6.62
C GLN A 94 14.62 2.59 5.81
N PRO A 95 13.91 3.58 6.40
CA PRO A 95 13.71 4.86 5.75
C PRO A 95 15.04 5.49 5.33
N GLY A 96 15.16 5.84 4.05
CA GLY A 96 16.37 6.35 3.40
C GLY A 96 17.10 5.31 2.54
N GLU A 97 16.70 4.03 2.60
CA GLU A 97 17.32 2.93 1.86
C GLU A 97 16.43 2.37 0.73
N CYS A 98 15.37 3.07 0.34
CA CYS A 98 14.39 2.56 -0.64
C CYS A 98 15.04 2.19 -1.98
N LEU A 99 15.80 3.11 -2.58
CA LEU A 99 16.49 2.86 -3.85
C LEU A 99 17.56 1.76 -3.73
N GLN A 100 18.32 1.76 -2.63
CA GLN A 100 19.29 0.70 -2.36
C GLN A 100 18.60 -0.67 -2.30
N THR A 101 17.44 -0.75 -1.66
CA THR A 101 16.64 -1.96 -1.56
C THR A 101 16.20 -2.45 -2.95
N ILE A 102 15.74 -1.55 -3.83
CA ILE A 102 15.39 -1.88 -5.22
C ILE A 102 16.60 -2.39 -6.00
N GLU A 103 17.78 -1.80 -5.80
CA GLU A 103 19.00 -2.19 -6.52
C GLU A 103 19.47 -3.61 -6.20
N THR A 104 19.11 -4.15 -5.02
CA THR A 104 19.46 -5.53 -4.65
C THR A 104 18.68 -6.61 -5.41
N LEU A 105 17.65 -6.25 -6.18
CA LEU A 105 16.87 -7.21 -6.95
C LEU A 105 17.67 -7.77 -8.14
N ASP A 106 17.68 -9.10 -8.29
CA ASP A 106 18.35 -9.77 -9.42
C ASP A 106 17.46 -9.89 -10.67
N ASN A 107 16.13 -9.91 -10.50
CA ASN A 107 15.19 -10.02 -11.62
C ASN A 107 14.89 -8.63 -12.20
N ASP A 108 15.23 -8.43 -13.47
CA ASP A 108 15.07 -7.15 -14.19
C ASP A 108 13.63 -6.66 -14.25
N ASP A 109 12.66 -7.56 -14.42
CA ASP A 109 11.24 -7.19 -14.52
C ASP A 109 10.68 -6.78 -13.17
N ILE A 110 11.00 -7.52 -12.11
CA ILE A 110 10.62 -7.14 -10.74
C ILE A 110 11.31 -5.82 -10.36
N LYS A 111 12.59 -5.63 -10.71
CA LYS A 111 13.32 -4.37 -10.47
C LYS A 111 12.66 -3.18 -11.17
N LYS A 112 12.31 -3.32 -12.46
CA LYS A 112 11.61 -2.27 -13.22
C LYS A 112 10.24 -1.96 -12.60
N MET A 113 9.50 -2.98 -12.19
CA MET A 113 8.20 -2.78 -11.55
C MET A 113 8.33 -2.11 -10.17
N ALA A 114 9.34 -2.47 -9.37
CA ALA A 114 9.65 -1.79 -8.11
C ALA A 114 10.05 -0.32 -8.33
N TYR A 115 10.80 -0.02 -9.39
CA TYR A 115 11.07 1.36 -9.81
C TYR A 115 9.81 2.13 -10.21
N CYS A 116 8.88 1.48 -10.90
CA CYS A 116 7.60 2.07 -11.26
C CYS A 116 6.78 2.43 -10.02
N GLU A 117 6.71 1.53 -9.04
CA GLU A 117 6.09 1.80 -7.73
C GLU A 117 6.77 2.95 -7.00
N TYR A 118 8.12 2.98 -6.97
CA TYR A 118 8.87 4.09 -6.38
C TYR A 118 8.53 5.43 -7.06
N TYR A 119 8.47 5.47 -8.39
CA TYR A 119 8.08 6.68 -9.10
C TYR A 119 6.65 7.10 -8.82
N TYR A 120 5.74 6.15 -8.60
CA TYR A 120 4.39 6.47 -8.16
C TYR A 120 4.39 7.07 -6.75
N PHE A 121 4.97 6.37 -5.77
CA PHE A 121 4.95 6.82 -4.36
C PHE A 121 5.74 8.11 -4.11
N THR A 122 6.62 8.50 -5.03
CA THR A 122 7.35 9.78 -4.98
C THR A 122 6.72 10.90 -5.81
N GLY A 123 5.52 10.70 -6.38
CA GLY A 123 4.80 11.70 -7.18
C GLY A 123 5.38 11.95 -8.57
N GLN A 124 6.19 11.03 -9.09
CA GLN A 124 6.76 11.06 -10.44
C GLN A 124 5.89 10.26 -11.42
N HIS A 125 4.59 10.57 -11.48
CA HIS A 125 3.58 9.78 -12.21
C HIS A 125 3.92 9.52 -13.68
N GLY A 126 4.56 10.48 -14.37
CA GLY A 126 4.98 10.31 -15.77
C GLY A 126 5.98 9.16 -15.96
N LYS A 127 6.95 9.02 -15.05
CA LYS A 127 7.91 7.90 -15.09
C LYS A 127 7.22 6.58 -14.73
N ALA A 128 6.29 6.60 -13.78
CA ALA A 128 5.50 5.43 -13.42
C ALA A 128 4.66 4.92 -14.61
N VAL A 129 3.98 5.82 -15.33
CA VAL A 129 3.21 5.46 -16.54
C VAL A 129 4.10 4.84 -17.61
N ASN A 130 5.25 5.46 -17.92
CA ASN A 130 6.16 4.96 -18.95
C ASN A 130 6.62 3.51 -18.70
N ILE A 131 6.78 3.12 -17.43
CA ILE A 131 7.13 1.73 -17.09
C ILE A 131 5.89 0.84 -17.08
N SER A 132 4.85 1.22 -16.35
CA SER A 132 3.65 0.39 -16.19
C SER A 132 2.98 0.03 -17.52
N GLU A 133 2.99 0.92 -18.51
CA GLU A 133 2.45 0.67 -19.84
C GLU A 133 3.09 -0.54 -20.53
N LEU A 134 4.39 -0.78 -20.31
CA LEU A 134 5.12 -1.92 -20.87
C LEU A 134 4.68 -3.27 -20.25
N TYR A 135 4.07 -3.24 -19.07
CA TYR A 135 3.72 -4.43 -18.30
C TYR A 135 2.22 -4.76 -18.29
N LEU A 136 1.36 -3.93 -18.90
CA LEU A 136 -0.10 -4.15 -18.94
C LEU A 136 -0.51 -5.48 -19.61
N ASN A 137 0.31 -5.97 -20.54
CA ASN A 137 0.09 -7.24 -21.25
C ASN A 137 1.18 -8.28 -20.95
N HIS A 138 1.90 -8.12 -19.83
CA HIS A 138 2.99 -9.03 -19.46
C HIS A 138 2.45 -10.44 -19.16
N PRO A 139 3.19 -11.52 -19.52
CA PRO A 139 2.77 -12.90 -19.24
C PRO A 139 2.67 -13.21 -17.74
N ASP A 140 3.49 -12.56 -16.91
CA ASP A 140 3.41 -12.66 -15.45
C ASP A 140 2.20 -11.87 -14.92
N SER A 141 1.24 -12.59 -14.36
CA SER A 141 0.00 -12.02 -13.81
C SER A 141 0.24 -11.02 -12.68
N MET A 142 1.28 -11.18 -11.87
CA MET A 142 1.52 -10.35 -10.68
C MET A 142 2.20 -9.04 -11.03
N LEU A 143 3.14 -9.09 -11.99
CA LEU A 143 3.68 -7.87 -12.61
C LEU A 143 2.57 -7.10 -13.34
N LYS A 144 1.71 -7.81 -14.07
CA LYS A 144 0.55 -7.22 -14.74
C LYS A 144 -0.43 -6.56 -13.77
N LEU A 145 -0.75 -7.19 -12.63
CA LEU A 145 -1.59 -6.60 -11.58
C LEU A 145 -0.98 -5.30 -11.01
N SER A 146 0.33 -5.30 -10.74
CA SER A 146 1.07 -4.10 -10.29
C SER A 146 0.98 -2.99 -11.33
N ALA A 147 1.23 -3.34 -12.59
CA ALA A 147 1.18 -2.42 -13.70
C ALA A 147 -0.22 -1.81 -13.85
N CYS A 148 -1.29 -2.61 -13.84
CA CYS A 148 -2.66 -2.09 -13.92
C CYS A 148 -2.99 -1.12 -12.79
N LEU A 149 -2.60 -1.44 -11.55
CA LEU A 149 -2.86 -0.57 -10.39
C LEU A 149 -2.11 0.76 -10.51
N ILE A 150 -0.78 0.72 -10.70
CA ILE A 150 0.04 1.91 -10.82
C ILE A 150 -0.34 2.73 -12.06
N HIS A 151 -0.59 2.09 -13.19
CA HIS A 151 -1.01 2.76 -14.42
C HIS A 151 -2.31 3.52 -14.23
N THR A 152 -3.28 2.91 -13.51
CA THR A 152 -4.56 3.54 -13.22
C THR A 152 -4.37 4.84 -12.43
N PHE A 153 -3.72 4.77 -11.26
CA PHE A 153 -3.59 5.93 -10.39
C PHE A 153 -2.59 6.97 -10.92
N ALA A 154 -1.51 6.56 -11.57
CA ALA A 154 -0.58 7.50 -12.18
C ALA A 154 -1.24 8.28 -13.33
N ASN A 155 -2.04 7.61 -14.19
CA ASN A 155 -2.81 8.31 -15.23
C ASN A 155 -3.92 9.19 -14.65
N LEU A 156 -4.48 8.83 -13.49
CA LEU A 156 -5.42 9.67 -12.75
C LEU A 156 -4.78 11.03 -12.43
N SER A 157 -3.63 11.01 -11.75
CA SER A 157 -2.87 12.22 -11.39
C SER A 157 -2.38 13.02 -12.60
N LEU A 158 -2.15 12.35 -13.74
CA LEU A 158 -1.80 13.01 -15.02
C LEU A 158 -3.00 13.50 -15.83
N ASN A 159 -4.23 13.39 -15.30
CA ASN A 159 -5.47 13.75 -15.99
C ASN A 159 -5.72 12.98 -17.31
N ARG A 160 -5.18 11.76 -17.41
CA ARG A 160 -5.36 10.85 -18.56
C ARG A 160 -6.50 9.88 -18.28
N ILE A 161 -7.71 10.42 -18.16
CA ILE A 161 -8.89 9.70 -17.65
C ILE A 161 -9.22 8.43 -18.45
N ASN A 162 -9.08 8.45 -19.78
CA ASN A 162 -9.34 7.27 -20.60
C ASN A 162 -8.33 6.14 -20.32
N ALA A 163 -7.06 6.48 -20.14
CA ALA A 163 -6.02 5.50 -19.79
C ALA A 163 -6.24 4.95 -18.37
N ALA A 164 -6.64 5.81 -17.41
CA ALA A 164 -6.98 5.37 -16.06
C ALA A 164 -8.18 4.39 -16.06
N LYS A 165 -9.23 4.66 -16.84
CA LYS A 165 -10.36 3.75 -17.02
C LYS A 165 -9.95 2.43 -17.68
N GLY A 166 -9.12 2.48 -18.72
CA GLY A 166 -8.57 1.28 -19.36
C GLY A 166 -7.76 0.41 -18.39
N GLY A 167 -6.96 1.03 -17.52
CA GLY A 167 -6.23 0.33 -16.46
C GLY A 167 -7.15 -0.41 -15.48
N LEU A 168 -8.29 0.20 -15.10
CA LEU A 168 -9.31 -0.45 -14.26
C LEU A 168 -10.03 -1.60 -14.96
N GLU A 169 -10.34 -1.44 -16.24
CA GLU A 169 -10.95 -2.49 -17.06
C GLU A 169 -9.99 -3.68 -17.19
N SER A 170 -8.73 -3.43 -17.51
CA SER A 170 -7.69 -4.48 -17.54
C SER A 170 -7.52 -5.16 -16.18
N LEU A 171 -7.54 -4.39 -15.08
CA LEU A 171 -7.49 -4.97 -13.74
C LEU A 171 -8.67 -5.93 -13.52
N LYS A 172 -9.89 -5.50 -13.84
CA LYS A 172 -11.10 -6.32 -13.70
C LYS A 172 -11.06 -7.59 -14.54
N GLU A 173 -10.63 -7.50 -15.80
CA GLU A 173 -10.49 -8.66 -16.68
C GLU A 173 -9.46 -9.66 -16.16
N ASN A 174 -8.31 -9.17 -15.69
CA ASN A 174 -7.26 -9.99 -15.11
C ASN A 174 -7.74 -10.73 -13.85
N LEU A 175 -8.51 -10.07 -12.99
CA LEU A 175 -9.09 -10.67 -11.79
C LEU A 175 -10.06 -11.80 -12.15
N ASN A 176 -10.95 -11.57 -13.12
CA ASN A 176 -11.90 -12.59 -13.56
C ASN A 176 -11.17 -13.84 -14.11
N GLN A 177 -10.14 -13.65 -14.93
CA GLN A 177 -9.35 -14.77 -15.47
C GLN A 177 -8.65 -15.58 -14.36
N ILE A 178 -8.17 -14.93 -13.30
CA ILE A 178 -7.52 -15.60 -12.16
C ILE A 178 -8.55 -16.42 -11.37
N PHE A 179 -9.74 -15.86 -11.10
CA PHE A 179 -10.80 -16.58 -10.39
C PHE A 179 -11.34 -17.78 -11.18
N GLU A 180 -11.38 -17.70 -12.52
CA GLU A 180 -11.80 -18.81 -13.38
C GLU A 180 -10.78 -19.97 -13.42
N LYS A 181 -9.48 -19.66 -13.34
CA LYS A 181 -8.39 -20.65 -13.49
C LYS A 181 -8.15 -21.56 -12.28
N LYS A 182 -8.95 -21.47 -11.20
CA LYS A 182 -8.71 -22.17 -9.92
C LYS A 182 -7.25 -22.03 -9.45
N ALA A 183 -6.75 -20.80 -9.43
CA ALA A 183 -5.43 -20.48 -8.90
C ALA A 183 -5.29 -20.89 -7.42
N ASP A 184 -4.06 -20.96 -6.93
CA ASP A 184 -3.79 -21.23 -5.52
C ASP A 184 -4.29 -20.10 -4.61
N ASN A 185 -4.45 -20.38 -3.31
CA ASN A 185 -5.01 -19.44 -2.35
C ASN A 185 -4.20 -18.15 -2.22
N GLN A 186 -2.87 -18.20 -2.39
CA GLN A 186 -2.01 -17.04 -2.27
C GLN A 186 -2.16 -16.11 -3.47
N THR A 187 -2.19 -16.66 -4.68
CA THR A 187 -2.51 -15.93 -5.92
C THR A 187 -3.88 -15.27 -5.84
N ILE A 188 -4.89 -15.99 -5.33
CA ILE A 188 -6.24 -15.45 -5.10
C ILE A 188 -6.19 -14.32 -4.07
N ALA A 189 -5.50 -14.49 -2.96
CA ALA A 189 -5.37 -13.47 -1.91
C ALA A 189 -4.74 -12.17 -2.44
N MET A 190 -3.64 -12.27 -3.18
CA MET A 190 -2.96 -11.13 -3.80
C MET A 190 -3.85 -10.42 -4.82
N SER A 191 -4.61 -11.19 -5.61
CA SER A 191 -5.57 -10.65 -6.58
C SER A 191 -6.71 -9.90 -5.89
N VAL A 192 -7.31 -10.50 -4.85
CA VAL A 192 -8.35 -9.87 -4.02
C VAL A 192 -7.81 -8.60 -3.38
N PHE A 193 -6.58 -8.62 -2.87
CA PHE A 193 -5.93 -7.43 -2.30
C PHE A 193 -5.85 -6.28 -3.31
N VAL A 194 -5.30 -6.49 -4.51
CA VAL A 194 -5.18 -5.43 -5.53
C VAL A 194 -6.54 -4.88 -5.94
N ALA A 195 -7.54 -5.77 -6.07
CA ALA A 195 -8.91 -5.39 -6.42
C ALA A 195 -9.54 -4.49 -5.33
N VAL A 196 -9.45 -4.93 -4.07
CA VAL A 196 -9.99 -4.20 -2.92
C VAL A 196 -9.24 -2.88 -2.70
N ALA A 197 -7.93 -2.85 -2.92
CA ALA A 197 -7.13 -1.63 -2.89
C ALA A 197 -7.65 -0.58 -3.89
N ALA A 198 -7.84 -0.98 -5.15
CA ALA A 198 -8.34 -0.09 -6.20
C ALA A 198 -9.77 0.39 -5.92
N GLN A 199 -10.65 -0.51 -5.46
CA GLN A 199 -12.03 -0.17 -5.10
C GLN A 199 -12.11 0.82 -3.94
N THR A 200 -11.32 0.63 -2.88
CA THR A 200 -11.38 1.49 -1.70
C THR A 200 -10.83 2.88 -1.97
N LEU A 201 -9.73 3.01 -2.71
CA LEU A 201 -9.14 4.32 -3.03
C LEU A 201 -9.95 5.11 -4.06
N LEU A 202 -10.64 4.45 -5.00
CA LEU A 202 -11.48 5.13 -6.00
C LEU A 202 -12.94 5.24 -5.58
N HIS A 203 -13.38 4.53 -4.54
CA HIS A 203 -14.78 4.34 -4.15
C HIS A 203 -15.67 3.80 -5.31
N LEU A 204 -15.12 2.91 -6.13
CA LEU A 204 -15.81 2.33 -7.29
C LEU A 204 -15.96 0.81 -7.15
N PRO A 205 -17.16 0.25 -7.34
CA PRO A 205 -17.34 -1.20 -7.32
C PRO A 205 -16.65 -1.83 -8.52
N LEU A 206 -15.64 -2.68 -8.28
CA LEU A 206 -14.98 -3.46 -9.33
C LEU A 206 -15.68 -4.80 -9.62
N GLY A 207 -16.81 -5.06 -8.97
CA GLY A 207 -17.62 -6.26 -9.13
C GLY A 207 -17.84 -6.98 -7.81
N LYS A 208 -18.17 -8.28 -7.87
CA LYS A 208 -18.29 -9.13 -6.69
C LYS A 208 -16.91 -9.63 -6.28
N ILE A 209 -16.25 -8.92 -5.37
CA ILE A 209 -14.94 -9.30 -4.84
C ILE A 209 -15.14 -9.99 -3.48
N PRO A 210 -14.49 -11.13 -3.22
CA PRO A 210 -14.47 -11.75 -1.90
C PRO A 210 -13.96 -10.79 -0.80
N SER A 211 -14.38 -11.00 0.44
CA SER A 211 -13.90 -10.17 1.56
C SER A 211 -12.40 -10.37 1.78
N LEU A 212 -11.62 -9.29 1.71
CA LEU A 212 -10.17 -9.28 1.97
C LEU A 212 -9.82 -9.88 3.34
N LYS A 213 -10.68 -9.70 4.35
CA LYS A 213 -10.51 -10.24 5.70
C LYS A 213 -10.23 -11.75 5.71
N ASN A 214 -10.82 -12.49 4.77
CA ASN A 214 -10.67 -13.95 4.68
C ASN A 214 -9.33 -14.40 4.08
N TYR A 215 -8.52 -13.46 3.56
CA TYR A 215 -7.30 -13.74 2.81
C TYR A 215 -6.06 -13.09 3.41
N LEU A 216 -6.19 -12.25 4.44
CA LEU A 216 -5.05 -11.51 5.04
C LEU A 216 -3.90 -12.42 5.48
N THR A 217 -4.19 -13.62 5.97
CA THR A 217 -3.18 -14.58 6.47
C THR A 217 -2.30 -15.13 5.35
N GLU A 218 -2.80 -15.14 4.11
CA GLU A 218 -2.09 -15.62 2.93
C GLU A 218 -1.17 -14.55 2.32
N LEU A 219 -1.34 -13.28 2.72
CA LEU A 219 -0.57 -12.17 2.19
C LEU A 219 0.81 -12.05 2.86
N PRO A 220 1.85 -11.63 2.11
CA PRO A 220 3.09 -11.12 2.68
C PRO A 220 2.82 -10.01 3.70
N VAL A 221 3.70 -9.86 4.70
CA VAL A 221 3.46 -8.96 5.84
C VAL A 221 3.19 -7.51 5.41
N GLY A 222 3.96 -6.95 4.46
CA GLY A 222 3.73 -5.58 3.99
C GLY A 222 2.36 -5.40 3.32
N MET A 223 1.96 -6.33 2.45
CA MET A 223 0.59 -6.36 1.89
C MET A 223 -0.47 -6.54 2.96
N ARG A 224 -0.22 -7.38 3.96
CA ARG A 224 -1.17 -7.62 5.04
C ARG A 224 -1.42 -6.34 5.83
N LEU A 225 -0.37 -5.57 6.13
CA LEU A 225 -0.46 -4.27 6.79
C LEU A 225 -1.23 -3.27 5.93
N TRP A 226 -0.95 -3.21 4.64
CA TRP A 226 -1.69 -2.36 3.72
C TRP A 226 -3.16 -2.82 3.58
N GLY A 227 -3.41 -4.13 3.63
CA GLY A 227 -4.76 -4.70 3.64
C GLY A 227 -5.53 -4.32 4.91
N CYS A 228 -4.84 -4.25 6.05
CA CYS A 228 -5.40 -3.69 7.28
C CYS A 228 -5.70 -2.19 7.15
N TYR A 229 -4.85 -1.41 6.46
CA TYR A 229 -5.18 -0.02 6.10
C TYR A 229 -6.49 0.04 5.29
N VAL A 230 -6.69 -0.83 4.31
CA VAL A 230 -7.94 -0.86 3.54
C VAL A 230 -9.16 -1.18 4.43
N LEU A 231 -9.04 -2.18 5.30
CA LEU A 231 -10.13 -2.53 6.23
C LEU A 231 -10.41 -1.40 7.24
N ALA A 232 -9.38 -0.69 7.70
CA ALA A 232 -9.52 0.49 8.54
C ALA A 232 -10.25 1.60 7.77
N HIS A 233 -9.86 1.88 6.53
CA HIS A 233 -10.51 2.85 5.66
C HIS A 233 -11.98 2.48 5.38
N GLU A 234 -12.32 1.21 5.16
CA GLU A 234 -13.72 0.77 5.04
C GLU A 234 -14.54 1.07 6.32
N SER A 235 -13.94 0.89 7.50
CA SER A 235 -14.57 1.25 8.78
C SER A 235 -14.69 2.77 8.95
N TYR A 236 -13.68 3.54 8.54
CA TYR A 236 -13.73 5.00 8.50
C TYR A 236 -14.89 5.52 7.63
N LEU A 237 -15.09 4.96 6.44
CA LEU A 237 -16.19 5.34 5.55
C LEU A 237 -17.58 5.02 6.14
N LYS A 238 -17.64 4.06 7.07
CA LYS A 238 -18.84 3.75 7.88
C LYS A 238 -18.94 4.60 9.15
N GLN A 239 -18.03 5.55 9.34
CA GLN A 239 -17.89 6.42 10.53
C GLN A 239 -17.60 5.63 11.82
N GLU A 240 -17.04 4.42 11.70
CA GLU A 240 -16.61 3.58 12.82
C GLU A 240 -15.15 3.92 13.20
N TYR A 241 -14.87 5.19 13.53
CA TYR A 241 -13.50 5.72 13.67
C TYR A 241 -12.69 5.00 14.77
N GLU A 242 -13.30 4.63 15.90
CA GLU A 242 -12.61 3.89 16.96
C GLU A 242 -12.22 2.48 16.53
N LYS A 243 -13.05 1.84 15.70
CA LYS A 243 -12.75 0.52 15.14
C LYS A 243 -11.62 0.60 14.11
N SER A 244 -11.66 1.60 13.25
CA SER A 244 -10.56 1.90 12.32
C SER A 244 -9.25 2.12 13.07
N LEU A 245 -9.26 3.00 14.08
CA LEU A 245 -8.10 3.29 14.92
C LEU A 245 -7.56 2.04 15.64
N GLY A 246 -8.46 1.19 16.16
CA GLY A 246 -8.07 -0.07 16.79
C GLY A 246 -7.34 -1.05 15.84
N ILE A 247 -7.74 -1.08 14.55
CA ILE A 247 -7.02 -1.87 13.52
C ILE A 247 -5.61 -1.33 13.33
N ILE A 248 -5.46 0.00 13.22
CA ILE A 248 -4.18 0.67 13.02
C ILE A 248 -3.23 0.44 14.20
N GLU A 249 -3.69 0.71 15.43
CA GLU A 249 -2.90 0.55 16.64
C GLU A 249 -2.40 -0.89 16.81
N THR A 250 -3.27 -1.87 16.54
CA THR A 250 -2.92 -3.29 16.58
C THR A 250 -1.83 -3.62 15.56
N CYS A 251 -1.97 -3.14 14.32
CA CYS A 251 -1.00 -3.39 13.26
C CYS A 251 0.37 -2.78 13.57
N LEU A 252 0.39 -1.50 13.98
CA LEU A 252 1.64 -0.82 14.32
C LEU A 252 2.31 -1.43 15.55
N THR A 253 1.54 -1.87 16.56
CA THR A 253 2.08 -2.46 17.79
C THR A 253 2.67 -3.86 17.58
N LEU A 254 2.01 -4.70 16.77
CA LEU A 254 2.43 -6.10 16.58
C LEU A 254 3.51 -6.27 15.51
N THR A 255 3.77 -5.26 14.70
CA THR A 255 4.75 -5.36 13.62
C THR A 255 6.18 -5.23 14.14
N THR A 256 7.05 -6.18 13.78
CA THR A 256 8.44 -6.26 14.26
C THR A 256 9.49 -5.73 13.28
N LYS A 257 9.09 -5.41 12.04
CA LYS A 257 9.96 -4.84 10.99
C LYS A 257 9.35 -3.55 10.45
N THR A 258 10.18 -2.66 9.94
CA THR A 258 9.70 -1.44 9.29
C THR A 258 9.23 -1.73 7.86
N TYR A 259 7.97 -1.43 7.54
CA TYR A 259 7.41 -1.51 6.20
C TYR A 259 6.97 -0.10 5.77
N PRO A 260 7.88 0.75 5.25
CA PRO A 260 7.65 2.19 5.17
C PRO A 260 6.36 2.59 4.46
N ILE A 261 6.09 2.05 3.27
CA ILE A 261 4.87 2.40 2.52
C ILE A 261 3.60 2.00 3.29
N ALA A 262 3.49 0.75 3.75
CA ALA A 262 2.31 0.31 4.49
C ALA A 262 2.09 1.08 5.79
N MET A 263 3.17 1.36 6.52
CA MET A 263 3.12 2.11 7.78
C MET A 263 2.81 3.59 7.57
N ILE A 264 3.24 4.22 6.47
CA ILE A 264 2.82 5.57 6.10
C ILE A 264 1.29 5.61 5.98
N TYR A 265 0.69 4.73 5.18
CA TYR A 265 -0.77 4.69 4.98
C TYR A 265 -1.54 4.38 6.27
N LEU A 266 -1.05 3.46 7.10
CA LEU A 266 -1.65 3.18 8.42
C LEU A 266 -1.63 4.41 9.34
N ASN A 267 -0.50 5.12 9.41
CA ASN A 267 -0.39 6.33 10.21
C ASN A 267 -1.28 7.47 9.66
N LEU A 268 -1.38 7.63 8.34
CA LEU A 268 -2.31 8.61 7.74
C LEU A 268 -3.77 8.30 8.09
N MET A 269 -4.15 7.03 8.06
CA MET A 269 -5.48 6.59 8.50
C MET A 269 -5.70 6.89 10.00
N GLY A 270 -4.70 6.62 10.86
CA GLY A 270 -4.77 6.97 12.28
C GLY A 270 -4.93 8.46 12.52
N ALA A 271 -4.25 9.30 11.72
CA ALA A 271 -4.41 10.75 11.77
C ALA A 271 -5.82 11.19 11.36
N MET A 272 -6.37 10.62 10.29
CA MET A 272 -7.73 10.87 9.83
C MET A 272 -8.79 10.46 10.86
N ASP A 273 -8.66 9.28 11.48
CA ASP A 273 -9.54 8.81 12.57
C ASP A 273 -9.47 9.75 13.77
N ALA A 274 -8.26 10.09 14.23
CA ALA A 274 -8.05 10.96 15.38
C ALA A 274 -8.63 12.37 15.15
N MET A 275 -8.56 12.91 13.93
CA MET A 275 -9.20 14.19 13.59
C MET A 275 -10.73 14.12 13.74
N ASN A 276 -11.36 13.03 13.28
CA ASN A 276 -12.81 12.85 13.43
C ASN A 276 -13.24 12.62 14.87
N LEU A 277 -12.37 11.99 15.67
CA LEU A 277 -12.56 11.83 17.12
C LEU A 277 -12.21 13.08 17.93
N ARG A 278 -11.86 14.20 17.27
CA ARG A 278 -11.42 15.47 17.92
C ARG A 278 -10.24 15.30 18.88
N LYS A 279 -9.32 14.38 18.56
CA LYS A 279 -8.07 14.14 19.29
C LYS A 279 -6.89 14.75 18.53
N GLU A 280 -6.81 16.09 18.51
CA GLU A 280 -5.85 16.82 17.67
C GLU A 280 -4.38 16.43 17.91
N ASP A 281 -3.95 16.29 19.17
CA ASP A 281 -2.55 15.94 19.48
C ASP A 281 -2.19 14.53 19.00
N MET A 282 -3.14 13.60 19.13
CA MET A 282 -3.00 12.24 18.59
C MET A 282 -2.94 12.26 17.07
N ALA A 283 -3.78 13.07 16.43
CA ALA A 283 -3.78 13.21 14.97
C ALA A 283 -2.46 13.78 14.44
N LYS A 284 -1.92 14.81 15.11
CA LYS A 284 -0.60 15.38 14.80
C LYS A 284 0.51 14.36 14.97
N LYS A 285 0.47 13.56 16.05
CA LYS A 285 1.45 12.48 16.26
C LYS A 285 1.44 11.48 15.11
N TYR A 286 0.28 10.91 14.78
CA TYR A 286 0.15 9.97 13.67
C TYR A 286 0.61 10.57 12.34
N PHE A 287 0.22 11.82 12.04
CA PHE A 287 0.66 12.49 10.83
C PHE A 287 2.19 12.69 10.79
N MET A 288 2.79 13.10 11.90
CA MET A 288 4.25 13.27 11.98
C MET A 288 5.00 11.95 11.88
N ASP A 289 4.47 10.86 12.45
CA ASP A 289 5.03 9.53 12.28
C ASP A 289 5.00 9.10 10.80
N ALA A 290 3.91 9.38 10.08
CA ALA A 290 3.84 9.17 8.62
C ALA A 290 4.86 10.05 7.86
N TRP A 291 4.95 11.34 8.20
CA TRP A 291 5.84 12.29 7.53
C TRP A 291 7.32 11.93 7.72
N LEU A 292 7.74 11.64 8.96
CA LEU A 292 9.12 11.30 9.27
C LEU A 292 9.55 9.98 8.61
N MET A 293 8.61 9.07 8.39
CA MET A 293 8.84 7.83 7.65
C MET A 293 8.93 8.05 6.13
N ALA A 294 8.11 8.95 5.58
CA ALA A 294 8.07 9.26 4.15
C ALA A 294 9.25 10.12 3.68
N LYS A 295 9.67 11.09 4.50
CA LYS A 295 10.61 12.15 4.14
C LYS A 295 11.96 11.64 3.59
N PRO A 296 12.64 10.64 4.19
CA PRO A 296 13.97 10.22 3.73
C PRO A 296 14.02 9.74 2.28
N ASP A 297 12.97 9.05 1.83
CA ASP A 297 12.84 8.49 0.47
C ASP A 297 11.89 9.29 -0.42
N SER A 298 11.36 10.42 0.06
CA SER A 298 10.33 11.22 -0.60
C SER A 298 9.05 10.44 -0.96
N LEU A 299 8.64 9.46 -0.14
CA LEU A 299 7.43 8.63 -0.35
C LEU A 299 6.15 9.40 0.03
N ILE A 300 5.88 10.50 -0.69
CA ILE A 300 4.89 11.52 -0.31
C ILE A 300 3.53 11.40 -1.02
N GLU A 301 3.36 10.45 -1.95
CA GLU A 301 2.11 10.29 -2.71
C GLU A 301 0.91 10.10 -1.79
N GLY A 302 0.99 9.16 -0.84
CA GLY A 302 -0.09 8.88 0.11
C GLY A 302 -0.50 10.10 0.93
N ILE A 303 0.43 10.99 1.27
CA ILE A 303 0.13 12.23 1.99
C ILE A 303 -0.70 13.16 1.10
N GLY A 304 -0.31 13.31 -0.17
CA GLY A 304 -1.02 14.13 -1.15
C GLY A 304 -2.44 13.62 -1.46
N GLU A 305 -2.59 12.30 -1.60
CA GLU A 305 -3.86 11.61 -1.86
C GLU A 305 -4.90 11.84 -0.75
N HIS A 306 -4.46 11.87 0.51
CA HIS A 306 -5.34 11.95 1.68
C HIS A 306 -5.55 13.39 2.19
N HIS A 307 -5.00 14.41 1.51
CA HIS A 307 -5.02 15.81 1.96
C HIS A 307 -6.38 16.28 2.48
N GLY A 308 -7.45 16.04 1.71
CA GLY A 308 -8.79 16.47 2.09
C GLY A 308 -9.31 15.86 3.39
N LEU A 309 -8.91 14.62 3.70
CA LEU A 309 -9.34 13.89 4.90
C LEU A 309 -8.44 14.17 6.11
N LEU A 310 -7.21 14.61 5.87
CA LEU A 310 -6.25 15.06 6.89
C LEU A 310 -6.60 16.43 7.49
N GLN A 311 -7.60 17.13 6.96
CA GLN A 311 -8.26 18.27 7.62
C GLN A 311 -7.32 19.37 8.13
N GLY A 312 -6.21 19.65 7.42
CA GLY A 312 -5.30 20.73 7.80
C GLY A 312 -4.02 20.29 8.49
N LEU A 313 -3.82 18.98 8.74
CA LEU A 313 -2.59 18.47 9.36
C LEU A 313 -1.35 18.78 8.51
N ILE A 314 -1.44 18.70 7.19
CA ILE A 314 -0.35 19.03 6.27
C ILE A 314 0.03 20.53 6.43
N GLU A 315 -0.97 21.40 6.42
CA GLU A 315 -0.80 22.85 6.57
C GLU A 315 -0.20 23.25 7.91
N THR A 316 -0.56 22.53 8.98
CA THR A 316 -0.19 22.88 10.35
C THR A 316 1.15 22.28 10.77
N CYS A 317 1.49 21.10 10.26
CA CYS A 317 2.66 20.36 10.70
C CYS A 317 3.87 20.53 9.79
N ILE A 318 3.70 20.77 8.48
CA ILE A 318 4.85 20.80 7.55
C ILE A 318 5.01 22.09 6.75
N ARG A 319 3.99 22.95 6.63
CA ARG A 319 4.07 24.15 5.77
C ARG A 319 5.27 25.06 6.08
N ASN A 320 5.50 25.32 7.37
CA ASN A 320 6.53 26.27 7.81
C ASN A 320 7.89 25.58 7.96
N ASP A 321 7.91 24.36 8.49
CA ASP A 321 9.14 23.65 8.83
C ASP A 321 9.76 22.93 7.60
N TYR A 322 8.93 22.57 6.61
CA TYR A 322 9.32 21.86 5.38
C TYR A 322 8.63 22.47 4.14
N PRO A 323 8.91 23.74 3.79
CA PRO A 323 8.16 24.46 2.76
C PRO A 323 8.30 23.84 1.36
N GLU A 324 9.47 23.32 1.01
CA GLU A 324 9.68 22.67 -0.30
C GLU A 324 8.87 21.39 -0.43
N ASP A 325 8.87 20.55 0.60
CA ASP A 325 8.12 19.29 0.59
C ASP A 325 6.62 19.55 0.67
N TYR A 326 6.19 20.56 1.42
CA TYR A 326 4.81 21.04 1.40
C TYR A 326 4.37 21.39 -0.03
N GLN A 327 5.18 22.11 -0.81
CA GLN A 327 4.83 22.42 -2.21
C GLN A 327 4.74 21.17 -3.08
N LYS A 328 5.64 20.19 -2.91
CA LYS A 328 5.56 18.90 -3.64
C LYS A 328 4.27 18.15 -3.31
N ILE A 329 3.92 18.05 -2.03
CA ILE A 329 2.69 17.38 -1.57
C ILE A 329 1.45 18.10 -2.12
N ILE A 330 1.39 19.43 -2.03
CA ILE A 330 0.25 20.20 -2.55
C ILE A 330 0.10 20.03 -4.07
N ARG A 331 1.21 19.90 -4.82
CA ARG A 331 1.15 19.59 -6.25
C ARG A 331 0.51 18.23 -6.51
N ILE A 332 0.90 17.19 -5.76
CA ILE A 332 0.29 15.86 -5.84
C ILE A 332 -1.20 15.95 -5.52
N THR A 333 -1.59 16.65 -4.44
CA THR A 333 -2.99 16.85 -4.06
C THR A 333 -3.82 17.46 -5.20
N TYR A 334 -3.33 18.51 -5.86
CA TYR A 334 -4.04 19.12 -6.99
C TYR A 334 -4.20 18.14 -8.15
N GLN A 335 -3.13 17.45 -8.52
CA GLN A 335 -3.11 16.48 -9.62
C GLN A 335 -4.05 15.31 -9.37
N PHE A 336 -3.91 14.66 -8.21
CA PHE A 336 -4.70 13.51 -7.81
C PHE A 336 -6.18 13.87 -7.66
N SER A 337 -6.52 14.89 -6.87
CA SER A 337 -7.92 15.24 -6.59
C SER A 337 -8.68 15.67 -7.85
N TYR A 338 -8.00 16.34 -8.79
CA TYR A 338 -8.58 16.71 -10.07
C TYR A 338 -8.95 15.48 -10.91
N GLY A 339 -8.01 14.55 -11.08
CA GLY A 339 -8.25 13.32 -11.81
C GLY A 339 -9.32 12.45 -11.15
N TRP A 340 -9.19 12.27 -9.83
CA TRP A 340 -10.09 11.46 -9.01
C TRP A 340 -11.54 11.90 -9.16
N ARG A 341 -11.85 13.21 -9.03
CA ARG A 341 -13.22 13.72 -9.17
C ARG A 341 -13.83 13.40 -10.53
N ARG A 342 -13.04 13.39 -11.61
CA ARG A 342 -13.53 13.11 -12.98
C ARG A 342 -13.89 11.64 -13.22
N ILE A 343 -13.42 10.74 -12.36
CA ILE A 343 -13.85 9.34 -12.37
C ILE A 343 -14.92 9.10 -11.31
N HIS A 344 -14.68 9.59 -10.09
CA HIS A 344 -15.53 9.39 -8.94
C HIS A 344 -16.93 10.00 -9.09
N ASN A 345 -17.02 11.32 -9.36
CA ASN A 345 -18.30 12.03 -9.38
C ASN A 345 -19.29 11.42 -10.41
N PRO A 346 -18.90 11.15 -11.67
CA PRO A 346 -19.82 10.54 -12.63
C PRO A 346 -20.23 9.10 -12.28
N ALA A 347 -19.38 8.36 -11.56
CA ALA A 347 -19.63 6.95 -11.25
C ALA A 347 -20.43 6.75 -9.95
N THR A 348 -20.42 7.74 -9.05
CA THR A 348 -21.11 7.70 -7.74
C THR A 348 -22.33 8.61 -7.67
N ASP A 349 -22.56 9.44 -8.70
CA ASP A 349 -23.57 10.52 -8.71
C ASP A 349 -23.36 11.53 -7.55
N GLU A 350 -22.12 11.65 -7.08
CA GLU A 350 -21.71 12.62 -6.07
C GLU A 350 -21.17 13.90 -6.71
N ASN A 351 -21.25 15.03 -6.00
CA ASN A 351 -20.82 16.35 -6.48
C ASN A 351 -19.70 16.93 -5.61
N ILE A 352 -18.64 16.15 -5.37
CA ILE A 352 -17.47 16.64 -4.62
C ILE A 352 -16.87 17.85 -5.33
N ALA A 353 -16.67 18.94 -4.58
CA ALA A 353 -16.26 20.24 -5.11
C ALA A 353 -14.93 20.17 -5.89
N ASP A 354 -14.91 20.78 -7.06
CA ASP A 354 -13.75 20.88 -7.96
C ASP A 354 -13.19 22.32 -8.11
N ASN A 355 -13.91 23.32 -7.61
CA ASN A 355 -13.61 24.75 -7.77
C ASN A 355 -13.03 25.41 -6.50
N LEU A 356 -12.68 24.62 -5.48
CA LEU A 356 -12.04 25.08 -4.25
C LEU A 356 -10.52 24.90 -4.31
N THR A 357 -9.78 25.87 -3.78
CA THR A 357 -8.35 25.71 -3.47
C THR A 357 -8.16 24.70 -2.35
N THR A 358 -6.95 24.14 -2.18
CA THR A 358 -6.65 23.20 -1.08
C THR A 358 -6.98 23.78 0.29
N MET A 359 -6.64 25.05 0.54
CA MET A 359 -6.99 25.72 1.81
C MET A 359 -8.50 25.88 1.99
N GLU A 360 -9.22 26.28 0.95
CA GLU A 360 -10.69 26.40 1.01
C GLU A 360 -11.34 25.05 1.26
N PHE A 361 -10.84 23.99 0.61
CA PHE A 361 -11.31 22.62 0.82
C PHE A 361 -11.06 22.16 2.26
N THR A 362 -9.87 22.41 2.82
CA THR A 362 -9.55 22.14 4.22
C THR A 362 -10.51 22.85 5.18
N ILE A 363 -10.74 24.16 4.98
CA ILE A 363 -11.68 24.94 5.80
C ILE A 363 -13.11 24.42 5.66
N ALA A 364 -13.53 24.06 4.44
CA ALA A 364 -14.85 23.50 4.17
C ALA A 364 -15.04 22.12 4.85
N MET A 365 -14.02 21.25 4.82
CA MET A 365 -14.03 19.94 5.50
C MET A 365 -14.16 20.08 7.01
N LEU A 366 -13.30 20.90 7.64
CA LEU A 366 -13.38 21.19 9.08
C LEU A 366 -14.76 21.78 9.42
N ALA A 367 -15.25 22.69 8.58
CA ALA A 367 -16.55 23.31 8.76
C ALA A 367 -17.71 22.32 8.67
N ASN A 368 -17.67 21.42 7.70
CA ASN A 368 -18.64 20.34 7.54
C ASN A 368 -18.64 19.39 8.74
N ARG A 369 -17.46 19.16 9.34
CA ARG A 369 -17.27 18.33 10.55
C ARG A 369 -17.54 19.06 11.87
N GLY A 370 -18.19 20.22 11.80
CA GLY A 370 -18.72 20.92 12.97
C GLY A 370 -17.71 21.79 13.72
N TRP A 371 -16.49 22.00 13.22
CA TRP A 371 -15.49 22.85 13.88
C TRP A 371 -15.95 24.30 13.94
N THR A 372 -15.87 25.02 15.04
CA THR A 372 -16.23 26.45 15.05
C THR A 372 -15.22 27.30 14.27
N ASN A 373 -15.58 28.52 13.84
CA ASN A 373 -14.61 29.40 13.16
C ASN A 373 -13.39 29.72 14.04
N THR A 374 -13.57 29.74 15.37
CA THR A 374 -12.49 29.93 16.34
C THR A 374 -11.60 28.69 16.42
N GLU A 375 -12.18 27.50 16.45
CA GLU A 375 -11.42 26.24 16.42
C GLU A 375 -10.63 26.11 15.11
N ILE A 376 -11.24 26.39 13.95
CA ILE A 376 -10.56 26.35 12.65
C ILE A 376 -9.39 27.35 12.63
N ALA A 377 -9.61 28.58 13.13
CA ALA A 377 -8.59 29.61 13.20
C ALA A 377 -7.40 29.16 14.06
N SER A 378 -7.69 28.61 15.25
CA SER A 378 -6.68 28.07 16.16
C SER A 378 -5.92 26.90 15.54
N HIS A 379 -6.65 25.94 14.96
CA HIS A 379 -6.08 24.74 14.35
C HIS A 379 -5.11 25.09 13.22
N LEU A 380 -5.56 25.90 12.26
CA LEU A 380 -4.77 26.27 11.08
C LEU A 380 -3.77 27.41 11.34
N ASN A 381 -3.69 27.92 12.57
CA ASN A 381 -2.89 29.09 12.95
C ASN A 381 -3.13 30.31 12.04
N ILE A 382 -4.40 30.66 11.84
CA ILE A 382 -4.85 31.84 11.07
C ILE A 382 -5.87 32.64 11.86
N THR A 383 -6.24 33.83 11.39
CA THR A 383 -7.24 34.65 12.09
C THR A 383 -8.67 34.18 11.82
N VAL A 384 -9.59 34.37 12.79
CA VAL A 384 -11.03 34.13 12.59
C VAL A 384 -11.59 34.95 11.42
N ARG A 385 -11.05 36.15 11.18
CA ARG A 385 -11.41 36.98 10.01
C ARG A 385 -11.06 36.28 8.70
N THR A 386 -9.87 35.69 8.62
CA THR A 386 -9.42 34.91 7.46
C THR A 386 -10.32 33.69 7.21
N VAL A 387 -10.70 32.97 8.27
CA VAL A 387 -11.65 31.85 8.17
C VAL A 387 -13.00 32.32 7.59
N LYS A 388 -13.56 33.42 8.11
CA LYS A 388 -14.82 33.99 7.60
C LYS A 388 -14.71 34.39 6.13
N GLN A 389 -13.59 34.99 5.71
CA GLN A 389 -13.36 35.36 4.32
C GLN A 389 -13.33 34.12 3.40
N HIS A 390 -12.62 33.06 3.79
CA HIS A 390 -12.64 31.80 3.04
C HIS A 390 -14.04 31.20 2.98
N LEU A 391 -14.77 31.12 4.10
CA LEU A 391 -16.14 30.59 4.11
C LEU A 391 -17.09 31.39 3.20
N SER A 392 -17.00 32.72 3.20
CA SER A 392 -17.76 33.54 2.25
C SER A 392 -17.39 33.23 0.79
N SER A 393 -16.11 33.05 0.48
CA SER A 393 -15.68 32.66 -0.86
C SER A 393 -16.18 31.26 -1.25
N ILE A 394 -16.07 30.29 -0.35
CA ILE A 394 -16.56 28.91 -0.52
C ILE A 394 -18.06 28.92 -0.79
N PHE A 395 -18.86 29.64 0.00
CA PHE A 395 -20.30 29.71 -0.17
C PHE A 395 -20.71 30.30 -1.51
N ASN A 396 -20.00 31.36 -1.96
CA ASN A 396 -20.22 31.94 -3.28
C ASN A 396 -19.84 30.97 -4.41
N LYS A 397 -18.69 30.28 -4.29
CA LYS A 397 -18.21 29.32 -5.30
C LYS A 397 -19.11 28.10 -5.44
N LEU A 398 -19.64 27.61 -4.32
CA LEU A 398 -20.54 26.44 -4.29
C LEU A 398 -22.01 26.82 -4.47
N ASN A 399 -22.33 28.12 -4.52
CA ASN A 399 -23.70 28.63 -4.56
C ASN A 399 -24.58 28.09 -3.42
N ILE A 400 -24.05 28.15 -2.19
CA ILE A 400 -24.75 27.71 -0.97
C ILE A 400 -24.90 28.86 0.02
N CYS A 401 -25.92 28.78 0.87
CA CYS A 401 -26.27 29.85 1.81
C CYS A 401 -25.79 29.56 3.24
N ASN A 402 -25.51 28.30 3.57
CA ASN A 402 -25.16 27.92 4.93
C ASN A 402 -24.24 26.70 4.99
N ARG A 403 -23.62 26.56 6.17
CA ARG A 403 -22.65 25.50 6.48
C ARG A 403 -23.19 24.08 6.28
N ARG A 404 -24.48 23.85 6.57
CA ARG A 404 -25.08 22.51 6.48
C ARG A 404 -25.10 21.98 5.04
N GLN A 405 -25.14 22.88 4.06
CA GLN A 405 -25.12 22.51 2.64
C GLN A 405 -23.74 22.04 2.17
N LEU A 406 -22.66 22.27 2.93
CA LEU A 406 -21.33 21.75 2.59
C LEU A 406 -21.31 20.22 2.47
N GLN A 407 -22.17 19.51 3.22
CA GLN A 407 -22.22 18.05 3.24
C GLN A 407 -22.38 17.40 1.85
N ILE A 408 -22.97 18.13 0.89
CA ILE A 408 -23.21 17.64 -0.48
C ILE A 408 -21.92 17.65 -1.32
N TYR A 409 -20.98 18.52 -0.95
CA TYR A 409 -19.78 18.83 -1.73
C TYR A 409 -18.48 18.30 -1.10
N MET A 410 -18.56 17.77 0.11
CA MET A 410 -17.41 17.36 0.93
C MET A 410 -17.28 15.83 0.99
N LEU A 411 -16.06 15.35 1.23
CA LEU A 411 -15.79 13.93 1.44
C LEU A 411 -16.45 13.46 2.75
N LYS A 412 -16.87 12.19 2.76
CA LYS A 412 -17.46 11.54 3.94
C LYS A 412 -16.42 11.29 5.03
#